data_AF-A0A1F8F1N3-F1
#
_entry.id   AF-A0A1F8F1N3-F1
#
_cell.length_a   1.000
_cell.length_b   1.000
_cell.length_c   1.000
_cell.angle_alpha   90.00
_cell.angle_beta   90.00
_cell.angle_gamma   90.00
#
_symmetry.space_group_name_H-M   'P 1'
#
loop_
_entity.id
_entity.type
_entity.pdbx_description
1 polymer ?
#
loop_
_entity_poly.entity_id
_entity_poly.type
_entity_poly.pdbx_seq_one_letter_code
_entity_poly.pdbx_strand_id
1 'polypeptide(L)'
;MTKEEYRSILGQLPIKNPTAQDMARMCPHLTQDQAVKAFTTGEGYVACPPLRVRHRFQILSYRKEWVEEIKVSRVKDGTEDASVTGTKNYPPRLDWSYASRTLASYADGKSHGDVFGNYQHMDEAMKFAEANWGADLILDDWNSIVEFYVQDPTELVNDRYHKDYPRTKAVLYVTLNRELNEVINDHSKPQSELFDDAISQMTLDSVIWHELRGGRGGYTEFNCAHCGAGLSLSSCTGCGHRFRDDQFRCGWNTPLSQKMVAFLREKGHAFEVGPEIAWETEQRHFAEISKRLAESPRRRQ
;
A
#
# COMPACT_ATOMS: atom_id res chain seq x y z
N MET A 1 -18.69 -19.22 4.97
CA MET A 1 -18.04 -17.98 5.43
C MET A 1 -18.10 -17.00 4.28
N THR A 2 -18.64 -15.81 4.50
CA THR A 2 -18.69 -14.77 3.46
C THR A 2 -17.32 -14.11 3.30
N LYS A 3 -17.13 -13.43 2.17
CA LYS A 3 -15.91 -12.70 1.85
C LYS A 3 -15.67 -11.56 2.84
N GLU A 4 -16.72 -10.85 3.23
CA GLU A 4 -16.71 -9.74 4.18
C GLU A 4 -16.38 -10.21 5.60
N GLU A 5 -16.95 -11.35 6.03
CA GLU A 5 -16.60 -11.99 7.30
C GLU A 5 -15.11 -12.35 7.32
N TYR A 6 -14.61 -12.97 6.24
CA TYR A 6 -13.21 -13.36 6.15
C TYR A 6 -12.27 -12.15 6.16
N ARG A 7 -12.60 -11.10 5.40
CA ARG A 7 -11.87 -9.82 5.42
C ARG A 7 -11.83 -9.21 6.82
N SER A 8 -12.94 -9.24 7.56
CA SER A 8 -12.99 -8.75 8.95
C SER A 8 -12.12 -9.57 9.90
N ILE A 9 -12.02 -10.90 9.68
CA ILE A 9 -11.10 -11.76 10.42
C ILE A 9 -9.65 -11.36 10.13
N LEU A 10 -9.28 -11.25 8.86
CA LEU A 10 -7.93 -10.84 8.43
C LEU A 10 -7.52 -9.45 8.94
N GLY A 11 -8.48 -8.54 9.09
CA GLY A 11 -8.24 -7.21 9.66
C GLY A 11 -7.87 -7.20 11.16
N GLN A 12 -7.89 -8.35 11.84
CA GLN A 12 -7.48 -8.48 13.25
C GLN A 12 -5.97 -8.66 13.41
N LEU A 13 -5.23 -8.80 12.31
CA LEU A 13 -3.77 -8.97 12.34
C LEU A 13 -3.05 -7.63 12.63
N PRO A 14 -1.92 -7.66 13.36
CA PRO A 14 -1.31 -8.83 13.99
C PRO A 14 -2.03 -9.27 15.28
N ILE A 15 -2.18 -10.59 15.47
CA ILE A 15 -2.72 -11.17 16.71
C ILE A 15 -1.54 -11.50 17.65
N LYS A 16 -1.57 -10.96 18.87
CA LYS A 16 -0.61 -11.29 19.93
C LYS A 16 -1.11 -12.48 20.74
N ASN A 17 -0.20 -13.37 21.13
CA ASN A 17 -0.52 -14.63 21.81
C ASN A 17 -1.63 -15.43 21.09
N PRO A 18 -1.49 -15.68 19.77
CA PRO A 18 -2.51 -16.39 19.00
C PRO A 18 -2.70 -17.81 19.52
N THR A 19 -3.86 -18.38 19.21
CA THR A 19 -4.22 -19.78 19.48
C THR A 19 -4.30 -20.58 18.18
N ALA A 20 -4.37 -21.91 18.27
CA ALA A 20 -4.65 -22.75 17.11
C ALA A 20 -6.03 -22.44 16.48
N GLN A 21 -6.99 -21.95 17.26
CA GLN A 21 -8.29 -21.53 16.75
C GLN A 21 -8.19 -20.26 15.91
N ASP A 22 -7.29 -19.33 16.26
CA ASP A 22 -7.02 -18.15 15.44
C ASP A 22 -6.43 -18.54 14.09
N MET A 23 -5.49 -19.49 14.07
CA MET A 23 -4.96 -20.07 12.82
C MET A 23 -6.08 -20.71 11.98
N ALA A 24 -6.95 -21.51 12.58
CA ALA A 24 -8.06 -22.14 11.86
C ALA A 24 -9.06 -21.13 11.29
N ARG A 25 -9.34 -20.04 12.02
CA ARG A 25 -10.21 -18.95 11.54
C ARG A 25 -9.59 -18.17 10.39
N MET A 26 -8.29 -17.93 10.46
CA MET A 26 -7.52 -17.23 9.44
C MET A 26 -7.27 -18.08 8.19
N CYS A 27 -7.23 -19.40 8.35
CA CYS A 27 -6.97 -20.36 7.28
C CYS A 27 -8.14 -21.35 7.17
N PRO A 28 -9.34 -20.89 6.73
CA PRO A 28 -10.57 -21.69 6.77
C PRO A 28 -10.58 -22.91 5.82
N HIS A 29 -9.61 -22.98 4.92
CA HIS A 29 -9.37 -24.10 4.01
C HIS A 29 -8.63 -25.26 4.68
N LEU A 30 -8.05 -25.05 5.86
CA LEU A 30 -7.35 -26.08 6.61
C LEU A 30 -8.31 -26.92 7.45
N THR A 31 -8.01 -28.20 7.56
CA THR A 31 -8.56 -29.04 8.63
C THR A 31 -8.03 -28.60 9.99
N GLN A 32 -8.72 -28.97 11.07
CA GLN A 32 -8.31 -28.66 12.44
C GLN A 32 -6.88 -29.16 12.74
N ASP A 33 -6.54 -30.38 12.31
CA ASP A 33 -5.22 -30.96 12.51
C ASP A 33 -4.13 -30.21 11.74
N GLN A 34 -4.41 -29.79 10.50
CA GLN A 34 -3.48 -28.96 9.72
C GLN A 34 -3.25 -27.60 10.38
N ALA A 35 -4.30 -26.94 10.88
CA ALA A 35 -4.18 -25.67 11.58
C ALA A 35 -3.34 -25.80 12.87
N VAL A 36 -3.57 -26.85 13.66
CA VAL A 36 -2.77 -27.16 14.87
C VAL A 36 -1.31 -27.43 14.50
N LYS A 37 -1.07 -28.21 13.44
CA LYS A 37 0.28 -28.50 12.96
C LYS A 37 1.00 -27.23 12.52
N ALA A 38 0.37 -26.41 11.68
CA ALA A 38 0.92 -25.14 11.21
C ALA A 38 1.26 -24.18 12.35
N PHE A 39 0.44 -24.18 13.41
CA PHE A 39 0.67 -23.39 14.61
C PHE A 39 1.84 -23.90 15.47
N THR A 40 2.11 -25.21 15.49
CA THR A 40 3.07 -25.81 16.45
C THR A 40 4.48 -26.03 15.88
N THR A 41 4.62 -26.29 14.58
CA THR A 41 5.90 -26.69 13.96
C THR A 41 6.93 -25.58 13.78
N GLY A 42 6.57 -24.32 13.99
CA GLY A 42 7.54 -23.20 13.98
C GLY A 42 8.05 -22.77 12.59
N GLU A 43 7.61 -23.44 11.52
CA GLU A 43 7.83 -23.03 10.13
C GLU A 43 6.62 -22.27 9.55
N GLY A 44 5.74 -21.76 10.43
CA GLY A 44 4.31 -21.46 10.21
C GLY A 44 3.96 -20.40 9.17
N TYR A 45 4.45 -20.54 7.94
CA TYR A 45 4.04 -19.81 6.75
C TYR A 45 2.92 -20.58 6.05
N VAL A 46 1.70 -20.07 6.16
CA VAL A 46 0.51 -20.70 5.60
C VAL A 46 -0.11 -19.78 4.57
N ALA A 47 -0.43 -20.33 3.39
CA ALA A 47 -1.17 -19.60 2.38
C ALA A 47 -2.62 -19.38 2.80
N CYS A 48 -3.09 -18.15 2.66
CA CYS A 48 -4.46 -17.75 2.92
C CYS A 48 -5.25 -17.61 1.62
N PRO A 49 -6.54 -17.98 1.63
CA PRO A 49 -7.42 -17.79 0.48
C PRO A 49 -7.41 -16.32 0.01
N PRO A 50 -7.23 -16.04 -1.29
CA PRO A 50 -7.29 -14.67 -1.81
C PRO A 50 -8.69 -14.08 -1.65
N LEU A 51 -8.80 -12.78 -1.37
CA LEU A 51 -10.06 -12.05 -1.35
C LEU A 51 -10.34 -11.35 -2.68
N ARG A 52 -9.34 -10.82 -3.39
CA ARG A 52 -9.57 -9.94 -4.56
C ARG A 52 -9.00 -10.49 -5.85
N VAL A 53 -7.81 -11.05 -5.82
CA VAL A 53 -7.01 -11.41 -6.99
C VAL A 53 -7.00 -12.92 -7.14
N ARG A 54 -7.43 -13.39 -8.31
CA ARG A 54 -7.49 -14.81 -8.62
C ARG A 54 -6.08 -15.40 -8.68
N HIS A 55 -5.96 -16.65 -8.25
CA HIS A 55 -4.69 -17.41 -8.26
C HIS A 55 -3.53 -16.73 -7.51
N ARG A 56 -3.91 -15.87 -6.55
CA ARG A 56 -3.03 -15.21 -5.60
C ARG A 56 -3.26 -15.77 -4.21
N PHE A 57 -2.35 -15.53 -3.28
CA PHE A 57 -2.53 -15.84 -1.87
C PHE A 57 -1.68 -14.92 -1.00
N GLN A 58 -2.14 -14.70 0.23
CA GLN A 58 -1.37 -13.99 1.25
C GLN A 58 -0.74 -15.01 2.19
N ILE A 59 0.44 -14.72 2.75
CA ILE A 59 1.12 -15.64 3.66
C ILE A 59 1.02 -15.11 5.08
N LEU A 60 0.41 -15.91 5.94
CA LEU A 60 0.46 -15.71 7.38
C LEU A 60 1.66 -16.41 7.96
N SER A 61 2.34 -15.72 8.87
CA SER A 61 3.46 -16.26 9.62
C SER A 61 3.13 -16.29 11.10
N TYR A 62 3.16 -17.49 11.69
CA TYR A 62 3.25 -17.62 13.13
C TYR A 62 4.71 -17.49 13.57
N ARG A 63 4.99 -16.45 14.36
CA ARG A 63 6.28 -16.24 15.02
C ARG A 63 6.15 -16.64 16.48
N LYS A 64 6.94 -17.63 16.90
CA LYS A 64 7.09 -18.02 18.31
C LYS A 64 7.74 -16.87 19.09
N GLU A 65 7.65 -16.91 20.41
CA GLU A 65 8.34 -15.94 21.28
C GLU A 65 9.83 -15.83 20.90
N TRP A 66 10.33 -14.60 20.82
CA TRP A 66 11.76 -14.35 20.63
C TRP A 66 12.24 -13.16 21.46
N VAL A 67 13.53 -13.18 21.76
CA VAL A 67 14.23 -12.10 22.44
C VAL A 67 15.14 -11.41 21.43
N GLU A 68 14.96 -10.12 21.24
CA GLU A 68 15.85 -9.29 20.43
C GLU A 68 16.90 -8.65 21.32
N GLU A 69 18.17 -8.82 20.97
CA GLU A 69 19.28 -8.07 21.58
C GLU A 69 19.34 -6.68 20.99
N ILE A 70 19.24 -5.65 21.83
CA ILE A 70 19.43 -4.26 21.42
C ILE A 70 20.94 -4.00 21.43
N LYS A 71 21.51 -3.79 20.23
CA LYS A 71 22.93 -3.51 20.04
C LYS A 71 23.14 -2.05 19.71
N VAL A 72 24.13 -1.43 20.35
CA VAL A 72 24.61 -0.10 19.99
C VAL A 72 26.00 -0.26 19.40
N SER A 73 26.12 0.02 18.10
CA SER A 73 27.40 0.14 17.41
C SER A 73 28.03 1.50 17.73
N ARG A 74 29.29 1.49 18.16
CA ARG A 74 30.12 2.69 18.27
C ARG A 74 31.38 2.47 17.43
N VAL A 75 31.67 3.40 16.53
CA VAL A 75 32.95 3.40 15.83
C VAL A 75 33.96 4.17 16.68
N LYS A 76 35.01 3.48 17.11
CA LYS A 76 36.15 4.09 17.80
C LYS A 76 37.43 3.69 17.07
N ASP A 77 38.22 4.68 16.68
CA ASP A 77 39.51 4.48 15.98
C ASP A 77 39.40 3.62 14.70
N GLY A 78 38.30 3.79 13.95
CA GLY A 78 38.03 3.06 12.71
C GLY A 78 37.56 1.62 12.90
N THR A 79 37.40 1.16 14.13
CA THR A 79 36.85 -0.16 14.47
C THR A 79 35.40 -0.01 14.96
N GLU A 80 34.48 -0.76 14.37
CA GLU A 80 33.10 -0.84 14.85
C GLU A 80 33.02 -1.81 16.02
N ASP A 81 32.72 -1.31 17.22
CA ASP A 81 32.45 -2.12 18.40
C ASP A 81 30.95 -2.12 18.68
N ALA A 82 30.33 -3.29 18.62
CA ALA A 82 28.91 -3.47 18.87
C ALA A 82 28.73 -4.10 20.25
N SER A 83 28.15 -3.33 21.18
CA SER A 83 27.83 -3.80 22.53
C SER A 83 26.33 -4.02 22.68
N VAL A 84 25.94 -5.12 23.34
CA VAL A 84 24.53 -5.37 23.71
C VAL A 84 24.18 -4.46 24.89
N THR A 85 23.23 -3.55 24.71
CA THR A 85 22.81 -2.58 25.73
C THR A 85 21.48 -2.92 26.40
N GLY A 86 20.81 -3.96 25.94
CA GLY A 86 19.55 -4.45 26.52
C GLY A 86 18.93 -5.56 25.70
N THR A 87 17.79 -6.06 26.16
CA THR A 87 16.99 -7.05 25.45
C THR A 87 15.53 -6.60 25.38
N LYS A 88 14.83 -7.04 24.34
CA LYS A 88 13.39 -6.82 24.17
C LYS A 88 12.71 -8.15 23.89
N ASN A 89 11.76 -8.52 24.74
CA ASN A 89 10.98 -9.73 24.57
C ASN A 89 9.78 -9.43 23.65
N TYR A 90 9.59 -10.28 22.65
CA TYR A 90 8.45 -10.23 21.76
C TYR A 90 7.59 -11.47 21.98
N PRO A 91 6.33 -11.31 22.39
CA PRO A 91 5.43 -12.44 22.58
C PRO A 91 5.16 -13.14 21.23
N PRO A 92 4.68 -14.39 21.25
CA PRO A 92 4.22 -15.06 20.05
C PRO A 92 3.20 -14.20 19.30
N ARG A 93 3.29 -14.17 17.96
CA ARG A 93 2.35 -13.41 17.13
C ARG A 93 2.02 -14.11 15.83
N LEU A 94 0.79 -13.92 15.36
CA LEU A 94 0.36 -14.26 14.01
C LEU A 94 0.29 -12.95 13.23
N ASP A 95 0.99 -12.88 12.11
CA ASP A 95 1.17 -11.63 11.36
C ASP A 95 1.21 -11.89 9.85
N TRP A 96 1.00 -10.83 9.07
CA TRP A 96 1.31 -10.84 7.65
C TRP A 96 2.82 -10.99 7.45
N SER A 97 3.21 -11.93 6.60
CA SER A 97 4.61 -12.04 6.18
C SER A 97 4.84 -11.32 4.86
N TYR A 98 4.18 -11.81 3.83
CA TYR A 98 4.23 -11.27 2.47
C TYR A 98 3.05 -11.89 1.70
N ALA A 99 2.87 -11.47 0.46
CA ALA A 99 1.94 -12.10 -0.44
C ALA A 99 2.71 -12.61 -1.65
N SER A 100 2.28 -13.73 -2.21
CA SER A 100 2.89 -14.31 -3.42
C SER A 100 1.79 -14.68 -4.40
N ARG A 101 2.20 -15.06 -5.61
CA ARG A 101 1.35 -15.19 -6.78
C ARG A 101 1.72 -16.45 -7.54
N THR A 102 0.86 -16.82 -8.48
CA THR A 102 1.17 -17.78 -9.53
C THR A 102 1.12 -17.09 -10.89
N LEU A 103 1.72 -17.69 -11.92
CA LEU A 103 1.61 -17.18 -13.30
C LEU A 103 0.15 -17.06 -13.78
N ALA A 104 -0.76 -17.88 -13.24
CA ALA A 104 -2.18 -17.83 -13.56
C ALA A 104 -2.88 -16.57 -13.04
N SER A 105 -2.23 -15.79 -12.16
CA SER A 105 -2.82 -14.54 -11.65
C SER A 105 -2.77 -13.38 -12.64
N TYR A 106 -1.92 -13.44 -13.67
CA TYR A 106 -1.74 -12.35 -14.63
C TYR A 106 -2.67 -12.48 -15.82
N ALA A 107 -3.37 -11.39 -16.16
CA ALA A 107 -4.28 -11.36 -17.31
C ALA A 107 -3.57 -11.60 -18.65
N ASP A 108 -2.30 -11.21 -18.76
CA ASP A 108 -1.46 -11.37 -19.95
C ASP A 108 -0.57 -12.63 -19.90
N GLY A 109 -0.64 -13.40 -18.81
CA GLY A 109 0.16 -14.59 -18.56
C GLY A 109 1.65 -14.34 -18.31
N LYS A 110 2.08 -13.09 -18.03
CA LYS A 110 3.49 -12.74 -17.83
C LYS A 110 3.76 -12.25 -16.41
N SER A 111 4.91 -12.65 -15.85
CA SER A 111 5.37 -12.11 -14.56
C SER A 111 5.83 -10.66 -14.71
N HIS A 112 5.45 -9.80 -13.77
CA HIS A 112 5.87 -8.40 -13.69
C HIS A 112 7.01 -8.19 -12.67
N GLY A 113 7.95 -9.15 -12.60
CA GLY A 113 9.09 -9.11 -11.66
C GLY A 113 8.78 -9.64 -10.25
N ASP A 114 7.68 -10.36 -10.08
CA ASP A 114 7.29 -10.96 -8.81
C ASP A 114 8.10 -12.25 -8.52
N VAL A 115 8.46 -12.47 -7.24
CA VAL A 115 9.12 -13.70 -6.80
C VAL A 115 8.06 -14.77 -6.49
N PHE A 116 8.11 -15.86 -7.23
CA PHE A 116 7.28 -17.04 -6.99
C PHE A 116 7.84 -17.85 -5.83
N GLY A 117 7.02 -18.09 -4.81
CA GLY A 117 7.34 -19.03 -3.75
C GLY A 117 6.29 -20.13 -3.68
N ASN A 118 6.73 -21.35 -3.39
CA ASN A 118 5.83 -22.46 -3.14
C ASN A 118 5.57 -22.56 -1.64
N TYR A 119 4.32 -22.48 -1.22
CA TYR A 119 3.93 -22.41 0.19
C TYR A 119 3.00 -23.55 0.58
N GLN A 120 3.05 -23.91 1.86
CA GLN A 120 2.15 -24.93 2.40
C GLN A 120 0.70 -24.48 2.23
N HIS A 121 -0.13 -25.41 1.77
CA HIS A 121 -1.57 -25.26 1.60
C HIS A 121 -2.02 -24.21 0.56
N MET A 122 -1.12 -23.80 -0.33
CA MET A 122 -1.42 -22.85 -1.40
C MET A 122 -2.58 -23.31 -2.30
N ASP A 123 -2.56 -24.57 -2.75
CA ASP A 123 -3.58 -25.11 -3.65
C ASP A 123 -4.94 -25.21 -2.95
N GLU A 124 -4.97 -25.64 -1.69
CA GLU A 124 -6.17 -25.70 -0.87
C GLU A 124 -6.76 -24.31 -0.64
N ALA A 125 -5.91 -23.31 -0.37
CA ALA A 125 -6.33 -21.91 -0.20
C ALA A 125 -6.96 -21.35 -1.49
N MET A 126 -6.34 -21.58 -2.65
CA MET A 126 -6.88 -21.14 -3.94
C MET A 126 -8.18 -21.86 -4.30
N LYS A 127 -8.27 -23.19 -4.08
CA LYS A 127 -9.50 -23.96 -4.33
C LYS A 127 -10.65 -23.50 -3.44
N PHE A 128 -10.37 -23.25 -2.16
CA PHE A 128 -11.35 -22.69 -1.24
C PHE A 128 -11.88 -21.35 -1.74
N ALA A 129 -10.97 -20.46 -2.13
CA ALA A 129 -11.33 -19.16 -2.65
C ALA A 129 -12.21 -19.25 -3.90
N GLU A 130 -11.77 -20.02 -4.88
CA GLU A 130 -12.50 -20.23 -6.13
C GLU A 130 -13.92 -20.76 -5.88
N ALA A 131 -14.08 -21.71 -4.96
CA ALA A 131 -15.37 -22.32 -4.64
C ALA A 131 -16.33 -21.37 -3.89
N ASN A 132 -15.81 -20.42 -3.10
CA ASN A 132 -16.64 -19.55 -2.25
C ASN A 132 -16.89 -18.17 -2.86
N TRP A 133 -15.96 -17.65 -3.66
CA TRP A 133 -16.01 -16.27 -4.15
C TRP A 133 -15.33 -16.09 -5.52
N GLY A 134 -15.14 -17.17 -6.30
CA GLY A 134 -14.43 -17.14 -7.59
C GLY A 134 -15.00 -16.14 -8.61
N ALA A 135 -16.31 -15.91 -8.59
CA ALA A 135 -16.97 -14.93 -9.48
C ALA A 135 -16.54 -13.48 -9.24
N ASP A 136 -16.08 -13.14 -8.03
CA ASP A 136 -15.68 -11.78 -7.64
C ASP A 136 -14.15 -11.57 -7.67
N LEU A 137 -13.39 -12.61 -8.04
CA LEU A 137 -11.94 -12.56 -8.14
C LEU A 137 -11.54 -12.01 -9.52
N ILE A 138 -10.61 -11.06 -9.52
CA ILE A 138 -10.08 -10.44 -10.73
C ILE A 138 -8.68 -10.96 -11.06
N LEU A 139 -8.29 -10.89 -12.33
CA LEU A 139 -6.90 -11.09 -12.71
C LEU A 139 -6.10 -9.80 -12.51
N ASP A 140 -4.81 -9.95 -12.35
CA ASP A 140 -3.86 -8.84 -12.32
C ASP A 140 -3.65 -8.28 -13.72
N ASP A 141 -4.04 -7.03 -13.91
CA ASP A 141 -3.92 -6.28 -15.15
C ASP A 141 -3.17 -4.94 -14.96
N TRP A 142 -2.40 -4.80 -13.87
CA TRP A 142 -1.70 -3.56 -13.54
C TRP A 142 -0.18 -3.73 -13.53
N ASN A 143 0.49 -2.61 -13.81
CA ASN A 143 1.94 -2.52 -13.91
C ASN A 143 2.53 -1.86 -12.66
N SER A 144 2.00 -0.70 -12.29
CA SER A 144 2.47 0.08 -11.13
C SER A 144 1.45 0.15 -10.00
N ILE A 145 1.94 0.45 -8.81
CA ILE A 145 1.14 0.59 -7.59
C ILE A 145 1.58 1.85 -6.83
N VAL A 146 0.61 2.59 -6.28
CA VAL A 146 0.84 3.86 -5.60
C VAL A 146 -0.01 3.96 -4.33
N GLU A 147 0.62 4.39 -3.24
CA GLU A 147 -0.04 4.72 -1.98
C GLU A 147 -0.16 6.25 -1.86
N PHE A 148 -1.38 6.77 -1.88
CA PHE A 148 -1.65 8.18 -1.67
C PHE A 148 -2.05 8.43 -0.22
N TYR A 149 -1.18 9.07 0.54
CA TYR A 149 -1.45 9.46 1.93
C TYR A 149 -2.18 10.80 1.92
N VAL A 150 -3.46 10.76 2.33
CA VAL A 150 -4.31 11.94 2.46
C VAL A 150 -4.13 12.50 3.86
N GLN A 151 -3.48 13.66 3.97
CA GLN A 151 -3.00 14.19 5.24
C GLN A 151 -3.42 15.65 5.45
N ASP A 152 -3.76 16.00 6.68
CA ASP A 152 -4.05 17.38 7.03
C ASP A 152 -2.73 18.15 7.20
N PRO A 153 -2.40 19.11 6.31
CA PRO A 153 -1.16 19.87 6.39
C PRO A 153 -0.98 20.63 7.70
N THR A 154 -2.08 20.99 8.37
CA THR A 154 -2.06 21.78 9.60
C THR A 154 -1.85 20.93 10.85
N GLU A 155 -1.94 19.60 10.77
CA GLU A 155 -1.75 18.69 11.90
C GLU A 155 -0.46 17.87 11.77
N LEU A 156 0.33 18.11 10.73
CA LEU A 156 1.60 17.43 10.52
C LEU A 156 2.59 17.89 11.60
N VAL A 157 3.07 16.94 12.40
CA VAL A 157 4.14 17.15 13.35
C VAL A 157 5.16 16.04 13.15
N ASN A 158 6.41 16.41 12.90
CA ASN A 158 7.55 15.53 13.01
C ASN A 158 7.96 15.44 14.48
N ASP A 159 7.47 14.44 15.19
CA ASP A 159 8.20 13.99 16.36
C ASP A 159 8.70 12.56 16.12
N ARG A 160 10.02 12.43 16.04
CA ARG A 160 10.74 11.15 16.10
C ARG A 160 10.39 10.33 17.35
N TYR A 161 9.75 10.94 18.36
CA TYR A 161 9.46 10.37 19.67
C TYR A 161 7.96 10.30 20.03
N HIS A 162 7.05 10.93 19.27
CA HIS A 162 5.61 10.77 19.48
C HIS A 162 5.10 9.63 18.60
N LYS A 163 4.38 8.70 19.24
CA LYS A 163 3.68 7.59 18.58
C LYS A 163 2.49 8.05 17.73
N ASP A 164 2.19 9.36 17.74
CA ASP A 164 1.12 9.99 17.00
C ASP A 164 1.69 10.50 15.67
N TYR A 165 1.88 9.57 14.74
CA TYR A 165 2.23 9.77 13.34
C TYR A 165 1.44 10.94 12.71
N PRO A 166 1.95 11.60 11.64
CA PRO A 166 1.16 12.57 10.88
C PRO A 166 -0.22 11.97 10.61
N ARG A 167 -1.29 12.66 11.06
CA ARG A 167 -2.67 12.17 11.08
C ARG A 167 -3.18 11.99 9.66
N THR A 168 -2.73 10.90 9.06
CA THR A 168 -3.18 10.42 7.77
C THR A 168 -4.66 10.12 7.93
N LYS A 169 -5.48 10.95 7.28
CA LYS A 169 -6.93 10.88 7.34
C LYS A 169 -7.42 9.66 6.54
N ALA A 170 -6.74 9.36 5.45
CA ALA A 170 -6.95 8.15 4.66
C ALA A 170 -5.65 7.76 3.93
N VAL A 171 -5.49 6.47 3.65
CA VAL A 171 -4.51 5.99 2.66
C VAL A 171 -5.31 5.42 1.49
N LEU A 172 -5.17 6.05 0.34
CA LEU A 172 -5.77 5.58 -0.90
C LEU A 172 -4.75 4.73 -1.65
N TYR A 173 -5.08 3.46 -1.82
CA TYR A 173 -4.27 2.49 -2.53
C TYR A 173 -4.73 2.39 -3.97
N VAL A 174 -3.85 2.65 -4.93
CA VAL A 174 -4.16 2.69 -6.36
C VAL A 174 -3.24 1.77 -7.14
N THR A 175 -3.81 1.03 -8.09
CA THR A 175 -3.04 0.31 -9.11
C THR A 175 -3.21 0.98 -10.47
N LEU A 176 -2.17 0.94 -11.29
CA LEU A 176 -2.12 1.59 -12.61
C LEU A 176 -1.84 0.57 -13.70
N ASN A 177 -2.60 0.60 -14.80
CA ASN A 177 -2.36 -0.21 -16.00
C ASN A 177 -1.17 0.27 -16.86
N ARG A 178 -0.50 1.35 -16.42
CA ARG A 178 0.73 1.91 -16.97
C ARG A 178 1.78 2.01 -15.86
N GLU A 179 3.05 2.08 -16.22
CA GLU A 179 4.09 2.36 -15.23
C GLU A 179 3.96 3.79 -14.68
N LEU A 180 4.16 3.99 -13.37
CA LEU A 180 3.99 5.32 -12.76
C LEU A 180 4.91 6.35 -13.43
N ASN A 181 6.16 5.99 -13.69
CA ASN A 181 7.11 6.87 -14.36
C ASN A 181 6.62 7.28 -15.76
N GLU A 182 5.92 6.40 -16.48
CA GLU A 182 5.33 6.76 -17.77
C GLU A 182 4.17 7.73 -17.60
N VAL A 183 3.34 7.54 -16.57
CA VAL A 183 2.22 8.44 -16.26
C VAL A 183 2.73 9.83 -15.86
N ILE A 184 3.76 9.91 -15.01
CA ILE A 184 4.32 11.20 -14.54
C ILE A 184 5.01 11.98 -15.67
N ASN A 185 5.72 11.28 -16.55
CA ASN A 185 6.46 11.90 -17.66
C ASN A 185 5.61 12.09 -18.94
N ASP A 186 4.36 11.66 -18.92
CA ASP A 186 3.42 11.92 -20.00
C ASP A 186 2.93 13.38 -19.87
N HIS A 187 3.19 14.17 -20.91
CA HIS A 187 2.80 15.58 -20.98
C HIS A 187 1.68 15.81 -22.01
N SER A 188 0.93 14.78 -22.37
CA SER A 188 -0.19 14.89 -23.32
C SER A 188 -1.41 15.61 -22.74
N LYS A 189 -1.57 15.61 -21.43
CA LYS A 189 -2.65 16.25 -20.67
C LYS A 189 -2.23 16.46 -19.20
N PRO A 190 -3.03 17.14 -18.37
CA PRO A 190 -2.78 17.25 -16.93
C PRO A 190 -2.58 15.89 -16.27
N GLN A 191 -1.71 15.82 -15.26
CA GLN A 191 -1.35 14.56 -14.64
C GLN A 191 -2.54 13.91 -13.92
N SER A 192 -3.42 14.69 -13.29
CA SER A 192 -4.64 14.14 -12.69
C SER A 192 -5.52 13.37 -13.69
N GLU A 193 -5.64 13.85 -14.93
CA GLU A 193 -6.37 13.15 -16.00
C GLU A 193 -5.61 11.90 -16.49
N LEU A 194 -4.28 11.95 -16.53
CA LEU A 194 -3.45 10.78 -16.84
C LEU A 194 -3.60 9.68 -15.78
N PHE A 195 -3.68 10.05 -14.51
CA PHE A 195 -4.02 9.13 -13.44
C PHE A 195 -5.40 8.54 -13.63
N ASP A 196 -6.43 9.37 -13.91
CA ASP A 196 -7.79 8.87 -14.14
C ASP A 196 -7.84 7.80 -15.22
N ASP A 197 -7.10 7.97 -16.33
CA ASP A 197 -7.05 6.99 -17.40
C ASP A 197 -6.23 5.73 -17.04
N ALA A 198 -5.23 5.88 -16.19
CA ALA A 198 -4.32 4.79 -15.83
C ALA A 198 -4.84 3.91 -14.67
N ILE A 199 -5.73 4.43 -13.81
CA ILE A 199 -6.25 3.67 -12.66
C ILE A 199 -6.96 2.38 -13.12
N SER A 200 -6.48 1.23 -12.62
CA SER A 200 -7.14 -0.07 -12.74
C SER A 200 -7.99 -0.37 -11.49
N GLN A 201 -7.38 -0.34 -10.29
CA GLN A 201 -8.06 -0.63 -9.02
C GLN A 201 -7.81 0.48 -8.00
N MET A 202 -8.77 0.67 -7.09
CA MET A 202 -8.64 1.55 -5.92
C MET A 202 -9.24 0.89 -4.68
N THR A 203 -8.60 1.08 -3.52
CA THR A 203 -9.12 0.63 -2.23
C THR A 203 -8.61 1.50 -1.07
N LEU A 204 -9.36 1.56 0.04
CA LEU A 204 -8.87 2.05 1.34
C LEU A 204 -8.53 0.89 2.30
N ASP A 205 -8.85 -0.34 1.90
CA ASP A 205 -8.68 -1.54 2.72
C ASP A 205 -7.26 -2.08 2.58
N SER A 206 -6.51 -2.06 3.67
CA SER A 206 -5.12 -2.52 3.71
C SER A 206 -4.98 -4.02 3.45
N VAL A 207 -5.95 -4.85 3.84
CA VAL A 207 -5.94 -6.29 3.56
C VAL A 207 -6.04 -6.52 2.06
N ILE A 208 -6.97 -5.82 1.38
CA ILE A 208 -7.09 -5.87 -0.08
C ILE A 208 -5.84 -5.30 -0.74
N TRP A 209 -5.27 -4.21 -0.21
CA TRP A 209 -4.04 -3.62 -0.75
C TRP A 209 -2.86 -4.58 -0.73
N HIS A 210 -2.63 -5.29 0.39
CA HIS A 210 -1.60 -6.31 0.46
C HIS A 210 -1.77 -7.35 -0.65
N GLU A 211 -3.02 -7.66 -1.02
CA GLU A 211 -3.39 -8.53 -2.12
C GLU A 211 -3.46 -7.87 -3.51
N LEU A 212 -3.30 -6.56 -3.65
CA LEU A 212 -3.09 -5.91 -4.94
C LEU A 212 -1.59 -5.72 -5.21
N ARG A 213 -0.83 -5.38 -4.16
CA ARG A 213 0.59 -5.02 -4.22
C ARG A 213 1.54 -6.10 -4.75
N GLY A 214 1.31 -7.37 -4.45
CA GLY A 214 2.04 -8.49 -5.10
C GLY A 214 3.35 -8.89 -4.44
N GLY A 215 3.81 -8.12 -3.45
CA GLY A 215 5.23 -8.08 -3.09
C GLY A 215 6.02 -7.06 -3.92
N ARG A 216 5.39 -6.39 -4.90
CA ARG A 216 6.03 -5.34 -5.70
C ARG A 216 6.43 -4.14 -4.82
N GLY A 217 7.51 -3.49 -5.24
CA GLY A 217 7.81 -2.13 -4.80
C GLY A 217 6.64 -1.21 -5.17
N GLY A 218 6.42 -0.18 -4.37
CA GLY A 218 5.38 0.81 -4.63
C GLY A 218 5.91 2.20 -4.42
N TYR A 219 5.18 3.16 -4.94
CA TYR A 219 5.44 4.57 -4.74
C TYR A 219 4.53 5.11 -3.64
N THR A 220 5.00 6.15 -2.97
CA THR A 220 4.25 6.81 -1.89
C THR A 220 4.19 8.29 -2.21
N GLU A 221 2.96 8.79 -2.33
CA GLU A 221 2.69 10.20 -2.60
C GLU A 221 1.80 10.80 -1.52
N PHE A 222 1.89 12.12 -1.36
CA PHE A 222 1.25 12.83 -0.24
C PHE A 222 0.32 13.92 -0.76
N ASN A 223 -0.94 13.86 -0.35
CA ASN A 223 -1.99 14.78 -0.79
C ASN A 223 -2.72 15.40 0.40
N CYS A 224 -3.23 16.61 0.20
CA CYS A 224 -3.92 17.38 1.21
C CYS A 224 -5.30 16.83 1.51
N ALA A 225 -5.62 16.61 2.79
CA ALA A 225 -6.94 16.21 3.24
C ALA A 225 -8.03 17.25 2.97
N HIS A 226 -7.65 18.54 2.92
CA HIS A 226 -8.59 19.64 2.74
C HIS A 226 -9.04 19.83 1.30
N CYS A 227 -8.14 19.70 0.32
CA CYS A 227 -8.43 19.99 -1.09
C CYS A 227 -7.91 18.96 -2.10
N GLY A 228 -7.31 17.85 -1.66
CA GLY A 228 -6.77 16.82 -2.56
C GLY A 228 -5.52 17.23 -3.36
N ALA A 229 -5.06 18.48 -3.31
CA ALA A 229 -3.84 18.91 -3.98
C ALA A 229 -2.58 18.23 -3.39
N GLY A 230 -1.50 18.19 -4.16
CA GLY A 230 -0.21 17.68 -3.69
C GLY A 230 0.33 18.46 -2.47
N LEU A 231 1.11 17.76 -1.64
CA LEU A 231 1.84 18.35 -0.54
C LEU A 231 3.28 18.65 -0.96
N SER A 232 3.61 19.94 -1.06
CA SER A 232 4.97 20.41 -1.34
C SER A 232 5.87 20.27 -0.10
N LEU A 233 7.05 20.91 -0.11
CA LEU A 233 7.98 20.86 1.02
C LEU A 233 7.50 21.58 2.29
N SER A 234 6.60 22.56 2.16
CA SER A 234 6.21 23.43 3.29
C SER A 234 4.72 23.80 3.32
N SER A 235 3.97 23.43 2.29
CA SER A 235 2.55 23.77 2.18
C SER A 235 1.80 22.89 1.19
N CYS A 236 0.48 22.90 1.29
CA CYS A 236 -0.39 22.37 0.26
C CYS A 236 -0.35 23.27 -0.99
N THR A 237 -0.17 22.68 -2.18
CA THR A 237 -0.06 23.42 -3.46
C THR A 237 -1.37 24.03 -3.94
N GLY A 238 -2.52 23.55 -3.44
CA GLY A 238 -3.84 24.06 -3.79
C GLY A 238 -4.37 25.09 -2.80
N CYS A 239 -4.70 24.66 -1.58
CA CYS A 239 -5.31 25.53 -0.58
C CYS A 239 -4.32 26.39 0.23
N GLY A 240 -3.01 26.27 -0.01
CA GLY A 240 -1.98 27.11 0.61
C GLY A 240 -1.77 26.89 2.11
N HIS A 241 -2.45 25.93 2.74
CA HIS A 241 -2.24 25.60 4.14
C HIS A 241 -0.79 25.20 4.37
N ARG A 242 -0.14 25.89 5.31
CA ARG A 242 1.26 25.68 5.66
C ARG A 242 1.41 24.56 6.66
N PHE A 243 2.52 23.86 6.58
CA PHE A 243 2.88 22.86 7.57
C PHE A 243 3.24 23.55 8.88
N ARG A 244 3.03 22.84 10.01
CA ARG A 244 3.47 23.34 11.32
C ARG A 244 4.98 23.27 11.50
N ASP A 245 5.67 22.42 10.75
CA ASP A 245 7.11 22.24 10.75
C ASP A 245 7.73 22.45 9.36
N ASP A 246 9.06 22.47 9.31
CA ASP A 246 9.88 22.86 8.17
C ASP A 246 10.59 21.68 7.45
N GLN A 247 10.26 20.41 7.78
CA GLN A 247 11.18 19.29 7.47
C GLN A 247 10.58 18.08 6.72
N PHE A 248 11.26 17.79 5.59
CA PHE A 248 11.40 16.56 4.79
C PHE A 248 10.14 15.77 4.42
N ARG A 249 9.53 16.21 3.32
CA ARG A 249 8.75 15.35 2.41
C ARG A 249 9.35 15.45 1.02
N CYS A 250 9.25 14.40 0.22
CA CYS A 250 9.44 14.54 -1.22
C CYS A 250 8.27 15.39 -1.70
N GLY A 251 8.54 16.63 -2.16
CA GLY A 251 7.48 17.52 -2.61
C GLY A 251 6.70 16.87 -3.75
N TRP A 252 5.39 16.79 -3.59
CA TRP A 252 4.46 16.26 -4.58
C TRP A 252 3.49 17.36 -4.97
N ASN A 253 3.34 17.60 -6.27
CA ASN A 253 2.50 18.71 -6.76
C ASN A 253 1.24 18.23 -7.48
N THR A 254 1.14 16.94 -7.80
CA THR A 254 0.02 16.38 -8.55
C THR A 254 -1.21 16.26 -7.65
N PRO A 255 -2.36 16.84 -8.03
CA PRO A 255 -3.57 16.66 -7.27
C PRO A 255 -4.11 15.23 -7.41
N LEU A 256 -4.90 14.79 -6.43
CA LEU A 256 -5.71 13.58 -6.59
C LEU A 256 -6.61 13.73 -7.81
N SER A 257 -6.75 12.67 -8.59
CA SER A 257 -7.59 12.66 -9.78
C SER A 257 -9.09 12.74 -9.46
N GLN A 258 -9.95 12.98 -10.46
CA GLN A 258 -11.39 13.07 -10.20
C GLN A 258 -11.95 11.73 -9.74
N LYS A 259 -11.51 10.60 -10.31
CA LYS A 259 -11.92 9.26 -9.85
C LYS A 259 -11.48 9.01 -8.41
N MET A 260 -10.25 9.42 -8.04
CA MET A 260 -9.75 9.27 -6.67
C MET A 260 -10.57 10.10 -5.67
N VAL A 261 -10.87 11.36 -6.01
CA VAL A 261 -11.69 12.25 -5.17
C VAL A 261 -13.11 11.72 -5.02
N ALA A 262 -13.73 11.25 -6.12
CA ALA A 262 -15.06 10.64 -6.09
C ALA A 262 -15.09 9.40 -5.19
N PHE A 263 -14.08 8.53 -5.31
CA PHE A 263 -13.95 7.34 -4.47
C PHE A 263 -13.80 7.69 -2.99
N LEU A 264 -12.96 8.67 -2.64
CA LEU A 264 -12.78 9.12 -1.26
C LEU A 264 -14.07 9.71 -0.67
N ARG A 265 -14.81 10.52 -1.45
CA ARG A 265 -16.13 11.05 -1.05
C ARG A 265 -17.13 9.93 -0.80
N GLU A 266 -17.17 8.92 -1.67
CA GLU A 266 -18.04 7.73 -1.50
C GLU A 266 -17.71 6.97 -0.19
N LYS A 267 -16.43 6.96 0.20
CA LYS A 267 -15.98 6.35 1.47
C LYS A 267 -16.08 7.29 2.68
N GLY A 268 -16.72 8.45 2.53
CA GLY A 268 -17.03 9.36 3.62
C GLY A 268 -15.96 10.39 3.94
N HIS A 269 -14.91 10.52 3.13
CA HIS A 269 -13.95 11.61 3.28
C HIS A 269 -14.60 12.93 2.86
N ALA A 270 -14.56 13.93 3.75
CA ALA A 270 -15.06 15.27 3.48
C ALA A 270 -13.89 16.22 3.22
N PHE A 271 -13.85 16.80 2.02
CA PHE A 271 -12.92 17.86 1.68
C PHE A 271 -13.48 19.21 2.15
N GLU A 272 -12.77 19.91 3.02
CA GLU A 272 -13.16 21.24 3.54
C GLU A 272 -13.11 22.32 2.46
N VAL A 273 -12.19 22.16 1.50
CA VAL A 273 -12.01 23.04 0.35
C VAL A 273 -12.30 22.22 -0.91
N GLY A 274 -13.07 22.80 -1.84
CA GLY A 274 -13.37 22.15 -3.12
C GLY A 274 -12.09 21.67 -3.83
N PRO A 275 -11.93 20.35 -4.11
CA PRO A 275 -10.77 19.81 -4.83
C PRO A 275 -10.55 20.40 -6.22
N GLU A 276 -11.58 21.04 -6.77
CA GLU A 276 -11.56 21.74 -8.04
C GLU A 276 -10.46 22.80 -8.11
N ILE A 277 -10.13 23.46 -6.97
CA ILE A 277 -9.04 24.45 -6.90
C ILE A 277 -7.69 23.86 -7.32
N ALA A 278 -7.47 22.58 -7.03
CA ALA A 278 -6.22 21.89 -7.32
C ALA A 278 -6.12 21.56 -8.81
N TRP A 279 -7.23 21.07 -9.39
CA TRP A 279 -7.32 20.79 -10.83
C TRP A 279 -7.22 22.07 -11.65
N GLU A 280 -7.88 23.16 -11.26
CA GLU A 280 -7.76 24.46 -11.95
C GLU A 280 -6.33 25.01 -11.92
N THR A 281 -5.61 24.79 -10.82
CA THR A 281 -4.20 25.18 -10.70
C THR A 281 -3.31 24.34 -11.61
N GLU A 282 -3.52 23.03 -11.63
CA GLU A 282 -2.80 22.13 -12.53
C GLU A 282 -3.07 22.44 -14.01
N GLN A 283 -4.33 22.68 -14.38
CA GLN A 283 -4.73 23.04 -15.74
C GLN A 283 -4.05 24.33 -16.23
N ARG A 284 -4.01 25.36 -15.37
CA ARG A 284 -3.29 26.61 -15.69
C ARG A 284 -1.80 26.34 -15.91
N HIS A 285 -1.17 25.58 -15.01
CA HIS A 285 0.25 25.24 -15.13
C HIS A 285 0.55 24.43 -16.39
N PHE A 286 -0.30 23.45 -16.71
CA PHE A 286 -0.21 22.65 -17.93
C PHE A 286 -0.30 23.54 -19.18
N ALA A 287 -1.30 24.42 -19.26
CA ALA A 287 -1.46 25.34 -20.38
C ALA A 287 -0.24 26.25 -20.59
N GLU A 288 0.36 26.75 -19.51
CA GLU A 288 1.59 27.54 -19.57
C GLU A 288 2.78 26.74 -20.12
N ILE A 289 2.97 25.50 -19.65
CA ILE A 289 4.03 24.60 -20.14
C ILE A 289 3.82 24.26 -21.60
N SER A 290 2.60 23.86 -22.00
CA SER A 290 2.27 23.50 -23.37
C SER A 290 2.52 24.68 -24.32
N LYS A 291 2.16 25.90 -23.91
CA LYS A 291 2.46 27.11 -24.66
C LYS A 291 3.96 27.34 -24.82
N ARG A 292 4.74 27.24 -23.72
CA ARG A 292 6.22 27.37 -23.78
C ARG A 292 6.87 26.33 -24.67
N LEU A 293 6.39 25.09 -24.66
CA LEU A 293 6.90 24.01 -25.50
C LEU A 293 6.56 24.23 -26.99
N ALA A 294 5.38 24.80 -27.28
CA ALA A 294 5.00 25.19 -28.64
C ALA A 294 5.80 26.39 -29.16
N GLU A 295 6.11 27.35 -28.28
CA GLU A 295 6.84 28.58 -28.59
C GLU A 295 8.36 28.41 -28.59
N SER A 296 8.90 27.37 -27.95
CA SER A 296 10.32 27.05 -27.97
C SER A 296 10.67 26.36 -29.30
N PRO A 297 11.25 27.07 -30.29
CA PRO A 297 11.65 26.44 -31.53
C PRO A 297 12.75 25.47 -31.14
N ARG A 298 12.55 24.19 -31.45
CA ARG A 298 13.55 23.12 -31.39
C ARG A 298 14.95 23.71 -31.61
N ARG A 299 15.74 23.88 -30.54
CA ARG A 299 17.20 23.84 -30.62
C ARG A 299 17.57 22.39 -30.92
N ARG A 300 17.22 21.92 -32.12
CA ARG A 300 17.78 20.72 -32.73
C ARG A 300 18.97 21.21 -33.55
N GLN A 301 20.12 21.30 -32.89
CA GLN A 301 21.39 20.91 -33.51
C GLN A 301 21.64 19.47 -33.09
#